data_AF-A0A9D6XJH1-F1
#
_entry.id   AF-A0A9D6XJH1-F1
#
_cell.length_a   1.000
_cell.length_b   1.000
_cell.length_c   1.000
_cell.angle_alpha   90.00
_cell.angle_beta   90.00
_cell.angle_gamma   90.00
#
_symmetry.space_group_name_H-M   'P 1'
#
loop_
_entity.id
_entity.type
_entity.pdbx_description
1 polymer ?
#
loop_
_entity_poly.entity_id
_entity_poly.type
_entity_poly.pdbx_seq_one_letter_code
_entity_poly.pdbx_strand_id
1 'polypeptide(L)'
;MAYVVLARKYRPQTLEDLVGQEHVSRTLQNSILQGRVAHALCFSGPRGTGKTTVARIFAKAMNCETGPTPTPCNKCVSCVSITAGNAVDVFEIDGASNNSVDQVRELRENVKYSPAAGRYKIYIIDEVHMLSAGAFNALLKTLEEPPPHVIFVLATTEVHKIPVTILSRCQRHDFRRIALPQIVAHLSRVCGLETFSMPEESLWTIARECSGCMRDALSLLDQVMAFSEGGVTQESVLDILGVVDVRSLFELSAAIIAKDIPRCLAVVEDLHLRGHDMKKLAGDLVEHFRNLLVVKAAKNPAALVAVPESEIKWLSEQAGGADQTLLNRLFYGLFREEALVRQSLSPKTALEAALIRLSEAAPAAGIDLVIKKLDWLKSLWEAQPGAATVYAAEPDPLPLAAPGAYAGGPPSPAASAETLPHDPAIALSQAKPRTAEPPSVFSAPSGAALPEGDPAVMEEADDRADALPEEAEDGRGFREIPESVRRAVRTERPDPPERDEDEARALANHPIIEDVLDIFGSVRPEVVPLKK
;
A
#
# COMPACT_ATOMS: atom_id res chain seq x y z
N MET A 1 -18.30 -17.95 33.91
CA MET A 1 -17.56 -16.68 33.73
C MET A 1 -17.89 -16.13 32.35
N ALA A 2 -17.71 -14.83 32.09
CA ALA A 2 -17.78 -14.33 30.72
C ALA A 2 -16.64 -14.95 29.88
N TYR A 3 -16.93 -15.29 28.62
CA TYR A 3 -15.94 -15.78 27.66
C TYR A 3 -14.91 -14.67 27.36
N VAL A 4 -13.63 -15.04 27.23
CA VAL A 4 -12.52 -14.12 27.03
C VAL A 4 -11.70 -14.59 25.83
N VAL A 5 -11.79 -13.81 24.75
CA VAL A 5 -11.09 -14.03 23.48
C VAL A 5 -9.62 -14.39 23.67
N LEU A 6 -9.10 -15.38 22.93
CA LEU A 6 -7.72 -15.90 23.05
C LEU A 6 -6.66 -14.79 22.96
N ALA A 7 -6.85 -13.84 22.04
CA ALA A 7 -5.97 -12.67 21.87
C ALA A 7 -5.89 -11.74 23.10
N ARG A 8 -6.84 -11.85 24.05
CA ARG A 8 -6.81 -11.22 25.38
C ARG A 8 -6.33 -12.19 26.46
N LYS A 9 -6.78 -13.46 26.44
CA LYS A 9 -6.42 -14.52 27.41
C LYS A 9 -4.91 -14.82 27.40
N TYR A 10 -4.31 -14.94 26.22
CA TYR A 10 -2.88 -15.24 26.02
C TYR A 10 -2.01 -14.01 25.75
N ARG A 11 -2.48 -12.81 26.07
CA ARG A 11 -1.69 -11.58 25.90
C ARG A 11 -0.43 -11.64 26.79
N PRO A 12 0.79 -11.57 26.23
CA PRO A 12 2.06 -11.63 26.98
C PRO A 12 2.08 -10.76 28.24
N GLN A 13 2.61 -11.30 29.35
CA GLN A 13 2.63 -10.62 30.65
C GLN A 13 4.03 -10.20 31.10
N THR A 14 5.07 -10.82 30.56
CA THR A 14 6.49 -10.51 30.72
C THR A 14 7.15 -10.23 29.37
N LEU A 15 8.39 -9.73 29.37
CA LEU A 15 9.17 -9.54 28.15
C LEU A 15 9.71 -10.86 27.56
N GLU A 16 9.60 -11.97 28.30
CA GLU A 16 10.03 -13.31 27.89
C GLU A 16 8.92 -14.09 27.16
N ASP A 17 7.64 -13.79 27.47
CA ASP A 17 6.47 -14.31 26.75
C ASP A 17 6.33 -13.79 25.30
N LEU A 18 7.23 -12.91 24.85
CA LEU A 18 7.11 -12.11 23.62
C LEU A 18 7.77 -12.79 22.41
N VAL A 19 6.97 -13.50 21.62
CA VAL A 19 7.41 -14.23 20.42
C VAL A 19 7.97 -13.29 19.33
N GLY A 20 9.18 -13.58 18.83
CA GLY A 20 9.71 -13.00 17.59
C GLY A 20 10.18 -11.54 17.69
N GLN A 21 10.38 -11.02 18.90
CA GLN A 21 10.89 -9.65 19.15
C GLN A 21 12.04 -9.65 20.16
N GLU A 22 12.88 -10.69 20.12
CA GLU A 22 13.94 -10.98 21.10
C GLU A 22 14.99 -9.86 21.18
N HIS A 23 15.15 -9.06 20.11
CA HIS A 23 15.98 -7.86 20.09
C HIS A 23 15.34 -6.69 20.86
N VAL A 24 14.01 -6.55 20.86
CA VAL A 24 13.31 -5.51 21.63
C VAL A 24 13.29 -5.85 23.11
N SER A 25 12.87 -7.08 23.46
CA SER A 25 12.78 -7.52 24.86
C SER A 25 14.12 -7.41 25.56
N ARG A 26 15.19 -7.98 24.99
CA ARG A 26 16.54 -7.95 25.56
C ARG A 26 17.09 -6.51 25.72
N THR A 27 16.79 -5.62 24.79
CA THR A 27 17.23 -4.21 24.89
C THR A 27 16.51 -3.49 26.03
N LEU A 28 15.19 -3.66 26.15
CA LEU A 28 14.41 -3.06 27.25
C LEU A 28 14.82 -3.64 28.61
N GLN A 29 15.00 -4.96 28.73
CA GLN A 29 15.50 -5.62 29.93
C GLN A 29 16.85 -5.03 30.38
N ASN A 30 17.80 -4.88 29.44
CA ASN A 30 19.11 -4.28 29.72
C ASN A 30 19.02 -2.81 30.17
N SER A 31 18.18 -1.99 29.50
CA SER A 31 17.95 -0.59 29.91
C SER A 31 17.39 -0.48 31.32
N ILE A 32 16.42 -1.33 31.69
CA ILE A 32 15.84 -1.37 33.04
C ILE A 32 16.89 -1.78 34.07
N LEU A 33 17.62 -2.88 33.83
CA LEU A 33 18.66 -3.40 34.73
C LEU A 33 19.83 -2.42 34.96
N GLN A 34 20.16 -1.60 33.96
CA GLN A 34 21.22 -0.59 34.05
C GLN A 34 20.73 0.75 34.63
N GLY A 35 19.43 0.93 34.90
CA GLY A 35 18.85 2.24 35.23
C GLY A 35 18.94 3.26 34.09
N ARG A 36 19.13 2.81 32.85
CA ARG A 36 19.33 3.61 31.63
C ARG A 36 18.12 3.51 30.72
N VAL A 37 16.99 3.97 31.26
CA VAL A 37 15.70 4.03 30.59
C VAL A 37 15.52 5.43 30.00
N ALA A 38 15.22 5.53 28.70
CA ALA A 38 14.92 6.82 28.07
C ALA A 38 13.57 7.38 28.57
N HIS A 39 13.48 8.71 28.68
CA HIS A 39 12.24 9.42 29.01
C HIS A 39 11.17 9.30 27.91
N ALA A 40 11.56 8.95 26.67
CA ALA A 40 10.68 8.70 25.56
C ALA A 40 11.14 7.47 24.76
N LEU A 41 10.23 6.52 24.59
CA LEU A 41 10.37 5.31 23.79
C LEU A 41 9.46 5.40 22.56
N CYS A 42 9.94 5.00 21.38
CA CYS A 42 9.15 4.94 20.15
C CYS A 42 9.12 3.52 19.59
N PHE A 43 7.98 2.86 19.69
CA PHE A 43 7.73 1.50 19.23
C PHE A 43 7.11 1.54 17.82
N SER A 44 7.94 1.24 16.82
CA SER A 44 7.62 1.30 15.40
C SER A 44 7.42 -0.10 14.84
N GLY A 45 6.39 -0.34 14.02
CA GLY A 45 6.28 -1.59 13.25
C GLY A 45 4.84 -2.06 12.96
N PRO A 46 4.67 -3.17 12.22
CA PRO A 46 3.37 -3.63 11.75
C PRO A 46 2.33 -3.84 12.87
N ARG A 47 1.03 -3.80 12.50
CA ARG A 47 -0.09 -4.03 13.42
C ARG A 47 0.05 -5.38 14.14
N GLY A 48 -0.30 -5.40 15.43
CA GLY A 48 -0.38 -6.62 16.25
C GLY A 48 0.92 -7.42 16.48
N THR A 49 2.08 -6.87 16.10
CA THR A 49 3.43 -7.41 16.40
C THR A 49 3.83 -7.33 17.88
N GLY A 50 3.03 -6.64 18.72
CA GLY A 50 3.19 -6.60 20.17
C GLY A 50 3.32 -5.20 20.79
N LYS A 51 3.52 -4.13 20.01
CA LYS A 51 3.79 -2.74 20.45
C LYS A 51 3.10 -2.34 21.77
N THR A 52 1.76 -2.23 21.79
CA THR A 52 0.97 -1.84 22.96
C THR A 52 1.09 -2.81 24.13
N THR A 53 1.26 -4.11 23.86
CA THR A 53 1.48 -5.12 24.90
C THR A 53 2.83 -4.92 25.57
N VAL A 54 3.90 -4.67 24.79
CA VAL A 54 5.22 -4.33 25.33
C VAL A 54 5.18 -3.01 26.10
N ALA A 55 4.41 -2.02 25.65
CA ALA A 55 4.22 -0.77 26.39
C ALA A 55 3.61 -1.01 27.78
N ARG A 56 2.57 -1.84 27.89
CA ARG A 56 2.00 -2.24 29.19
C ARG A 56 2.96 -3.08 30.04
N ILE A 57 3.71 -4.02 29.44
CA ILE A 57 4.71 -4.82 30.17
C ILE A 57 5.82 -3.92 30.72
N PHE A 58 6.32 -2.97 29.92
CA PHE A 58 7.29 -1.98 30.32
C PHE A 58 6.75 -1.06 31.43
N ALA A 59 5.49 -0.61 31.33
CA ALA A 59 4.86 0.16 32.40
C ALA A 59 4.79 -0.63 33.72
N LYS A 60 4.44 -1.93 33.67
CA LYS A 60 4.53 -2.83 34.83
C LYS A 60 5.96 -2.98 35.35
N ALA A 61 6.95 -3.12 34.47
CA ALA A 61 8.36 -3.25 34.82
C ALA A 61 8.89 -2.04 35.61
N MET A 62 8.50 -0.82 35.21
CA MET A 62 8.90 0.43 35.89
C MET A 62 8.11 0.69 37.19
N ASN A 63 6.81 0.38 37.23
CA ASN A 63 5.92 0.66 38.36
C ASN A 63 5.63 -0.52 39.29
N CYS A 64 6.27 -1.68 39.12
CA CYS A 64 6.15 -2.78 40.08
C CYS A 64 6.66 -2.35 41.47
N GLU A 65 5.99 -2.80 42.54
CA GLU A 65 6.43 -2.60 43.93
C GLU A 65 7.89 -3.09 44.11
N THR A 66 8.20 -4.28 43.57
CA THR A 66 9.55 -4.88 43.52
C THR A 66 10.45 -4.32 42.43
N GLY A 67 10.06 -3.24 41.76
CA GLY A 67 10.76 -2.66 40.62
C GLY A 67 11.52 -1.35 40.92
N PRO A 68 12.15 -0.72 39.91
CA PRO A 68 12.15 -1.14 38.50
C PRO A 68 12.79 -2.52 38.27
N THR A 69 12.13 -3.39 37.52
CA THR A 69 12.58 -4.77 37.27
C THR A 69 12.20 -5.24 35.86
N PRO A 70 13.09 -5.95 35.12
CA PRO A 70 12.74 -6.55 33.83
C PRO A 70 11.61 -7.60 33.92
N THR A 71 11.41 -8.18 35.11
CA THR A 71 10.45 -9.25 35.39
C THR A 71 9.39 -8.75 36.39
N PRO A 72 8.33 -8.07 35.92
CA PRO A 72 7.25 -7.59 36.79
C PRO A 72 6.50 -8.77 37.44
N CYS A 73 6.17 -8.65 38.73
CA CYS A 73 5.68 -9.78 39.52
C CYS A 73 4.26 -10.26 39.16
N ASN A 74 3.51 -9.47 38.37
CA ASN A 74 2.14 -9.74 37.90
C ASN A 74 1.09 -10.02 39.00
N LYS A 75 1.40 -9.66 40.25
CA LYS A 75 0.55 -9.92 41.44
C LYS A 75 0.27 -8.69 42.31
N CYS A 76 1.13 -7.66 42.23
CA CYS A 76 0.95 -6.42 42.98
C CYS A 76 -0.17 -5.53 42.40
N VAL A 77 -0.69 -4.59 43.20
CA VAL A 77 -1.82 -3.72 42.82
C VAL A 77 -1.52 -2.93 41.54
N SER A 78 -0.29 -2.44 41.43
CA SER A 78 0.24 -1.79 40.22
C SER A 78 0.22 -2.72 38.99
N CYS A 79 0.79 -3.93 39.08
CA CYS A 79 0.81 -4.85 37.93
C CYS A 79 -0.59 -5.29 37.48
N VAL A 80 -1.50 -5.53 38.45
CA VAL A 80 -2.88 -5.96 38.16
C VAL A 80 -3.67 -4.84 37.50
N SER A 81 -3.60 -3.60 38.02
CA SER A 81 -4.31 -2.46 37.44
C SER A 81 -3.77 -2.06 36.05
N ILE A 82 -2.46 -2.15 35.81
CA ILE A 82 -1.89 -1.90 34.45
C ILE A 82 -2.32 -3.01 33.47
N THR A 83 -2.43 -4.26 33.92
CA THR A 83 -2.94 -5.36 33.08
C THR A 83 -4.44 -5.18 32.76
N ALA A 84 -5.23 -4.73 33.74
CA ALA A 84 -6.64 -4.41 33.56
C ALA A 84 -6.88 -3.16 32.69
N GLY A 85 -5.96 -2.21 32.70
CA GLY A 85 -6.06 -0.92 31.99
C GLY A 85 -6.70 0.21 32.82
N ASN A 86 -6.58 0.15 34.15
CA ASN A 86 -7.17 1.13 35.08
C ASN A 86 -6.18 1.63 36.15
N ALA A 87 -4.89 1.67 35.82
CA ALA A 87 -3.84 2.17 36.72
C ALA A 87 -3.78 3.70 36.75
N VAL A 88 -3.73 4.29 37.94
CA VAL A 88 -3.79 5.74 38.17
C VAL A 88 -2.63 6.50 37.51
N ASP A 89 -1.44 5.88 37.43
CA ASP A 89 -0.22 6.51 36.90
C ASP A 89 0.18 5.98 35.50
N VAL A 90 -0.68 5.22 34.82
CA VAL A 90 -0.41 4.72 33.46
C VAL A 90 -1.57 5.06 32.54
N PHE A 91 -1.38 6.11 31.75
CA PHE A 91 -2.38 6.65 30.83
C PHE A 91 -2.19 6.01 29.46
N GLU A 92 -3.15 5.17 29.04
CA GLU A 92 -3.17 4.61 27.68
C GLU A 92 -4.15 5.42 26.82
N ILE A 93 -3.61 6.06 25.79
CA ILE A 93 -4.28 7.04 24.96
C ILE A 93 -4.19 6.57 23.51
N ASP A 94 -5.33 6.46 22.84
CA ASP A 94 -5.38 6.22 21.40
C ASP A 94 -5.25 7.54 20.63
N GLY A 95 -4.21 7.65 19.80
CA GLY A 95 -3.94 8.82 18.98
C GLY A 95 -4.98 9.07 17.89
N ALA A 96 -5.82 8.09 17.52
CA ALA A 96 -6.89 8.28 16.56
C ALA A 96 -8.09 9.05 17.16
N SER A 97 -8.49 8.71 18.39
CA SER A 97 -9.55 9.40 19.15
C SER A 97 -9.09 10.63 19.95
N ASN A 98 -7.78 10.80 20.17
CA ASN A 98 -7.21 11.92 20.95
C ASN A 98 -6.25 12.79 20.14
N ASN A 99 -6.60 13.08 18.88
CA ASN A 99 -5.74 13.79 17.93
C ASN A 99 -5.68 15.32 18.09
N SER A 100 -6.54 15.91 18.93
CA SER A 100 -6.68 17.36 19.04
C SER A 100 -5.55 18.02 19.83
N VAL A 101 -5.32 19.31 19.58
CA VAL A 101 -4.29 20.09 20.29
C VAL A 101 -4.64 20.24 21.78
N ASP A 102 -5.93 20.32 22.12
CA ASP A 102 -6.39 20.64 23.47
C ASP A 102 -6.37 19.44 24.42
N GLN A 103 -6.74 18.24 23.96
CA GLN A 103 -6.49 16.98 24.70
C GLN A 103 -5.01 16.83 25.07
N VAL A 104 -4.11 17.20 24.14
CA VAL A 104 -2.66 17.11 24.36
C VAL A 104 -2.12 18.27 25.22
N ARG A 105 -2.77 19.44 25.21
CA ARG A 105 -2.49 20.51 26.20
C ARG A 105 -2.89 20.07 27.61
N GLU A 106 -4.06 19.47 27.79
CA GLU A 106 -4.51 18.92 29.07
C GLU A 106 -3.55 17.83 29.59
N LEU A 107 -3.12 16.90 28.73
CA LEU A 107 -2.08 15.92 29.02
C LEU A 107 -0.80 16.61 29.53
N ARG A 108 -0.34 17.66 28.82
CA ARG A 108 0.89 18.40 29.15
C ARG A 108 0.82 19.14 30.50
N GLU A 109 -0.33 19.65 30.88
CA GLU A 109 -0.51 20.24 32.21
C GLU A 109 -0.54 19.14 33.29
N ASN A 110 -1.21 18.02 33.03
CA ASN A 110 -1.24 16.85 33.91
C ASN A 110 0.13 16.15 34.10
N VAL A 111 1.05 16.29 33.14
CA VAL A 111 2.45 15.78 33.23
C VAL A 111 3.25 16.43 34.38
N LYS A 112 2.94 17.67 34.76
CA LYS A 112 3.70 18.43 35.76
C LYS A 112 3.61 17.82 37.17
N TYR A 113 2.49 17.18 37.49
CA TYR A 113 2.25 16.56 38.79
C TYR A 113 2.97 15.22 38.93
N SER A 114 3.48 14.95 40.13
CA SER A 114 4.09 13.68 40.54
C SER A 114 3.12 12.48 40.37
N PRO A 115 3.63 11.23 40.37
CA PRO A 115 2.79 10.04 40.40
C PRO A 115 2.02 9.93 41.73
N ALA A 116 0.84 9.32 41.72
CA ALA A 116 -0.02 9.17 42.89
C ALA A 116 0.24 7.90 43.71
N ALA A 117 0.66 6.81 43.06
CA ALA A 117 0.94 5.50 43.67
C ALA A 117 2.14 4.77 43.06
N GLY A 118 2.49 5.04 41.80
CA GLY A 118 3.65 4.49 41.10
C GLY A 118 4.97 5.20 41.40
N ARG A 119 6.05 4.71 40.78
CA ARG A 119 7.36 5.38 40.76
C ARG A 119 7.48 6.38 39.61
N TYR A 120 6.77 6.11 38.52
CA TYR A 120 6.75 6.88 37.29
C TYR A 120 5.32 7.10 36.78
N LYS A 121 5.06 8.24 36.17
CA LYS A 121 3.83 8.57 35.45
C LYS A 121 4.06 8.29 33.96
N ILE A 122 3.37 7.30 33.43
CA ILE A 122 3.70 6.70 32.12
C ILE A 122 2.57 6.98 31.13
N TYR A 123 2.91 7.59 29.99
CA TYR A 123 1.97 7.93 28.93
C TYR A 123 2.20 7.03 27.73
N ILE A 124 1.33 6.05 27.54
CA ILE A 124 1.31 5.16 26.36
C ILE A 124 0.41 5.81 25.32
N ILE A 125 0.97 6.25 24.19
CA ILE A 125 0.20 6.83 23.08
C ILE A 125 0.25 5.84 21.91
N ASP A 126 -0.81 5.06 21.70
CA ASP A 126 -0.89 4.11 20.58
C ASP A 126 -1.38 4.80 19.31
N GLU A 127 -0.94 4.27 18.17
CA GLU A 127 -1.04 4.86 16.82
C GLU A 127 -0.84 6.38 16.77
N VAL A 128 0.22 6.86 17.45
CA VAL A 128 0.61 8.27 17.60
C VAL A 128 0.71 9.06 16.28
N HIS A 129 0.89 8.37 15.14
CA HIS A 129 0.93 9.00 13.82
C HIS A 129 -0.41 9.62 13.39
N MET A 130 -1.51 9.35 14.12
CA MET A 130 -2.82 9.95 13.93
C MET A 130 -2.98 11.31 14.66
N LEU A 131 -2.02 11.71 15.49
CA LEU A 131 -2.04 13.03 16.14
C LEU A 131 -1.89 14.17 15.10
N SER A 132 -2.61 15.28 15.32
CA SER A 132 -2.45 16.48 14.50
C SER A 132 -1.05 17.11 14.64
N ALA A 133 -0.60 17.84 13.63
CA ALA A 133 0.67 18.58 13.69
C ALA A 133 0.72 19.58 14.86
N GLY A 134 -0.42 20.18 15.23
CA GLY A 134 -0.54 21.02 16.42
C GLY A 134 -0.36 20.25 17.73
N ALA A 135 -0.89 19.02 17.83
CA ALA A 135 -0.70 18.13 18.96
C ALA A 135 0.78 17.70 19.11
N PHE A 136 1.45 17.31 18.01
CA PHE A 136 2.90 17.04 18.04
C PHE A 136 3.70 18.24 18.56
N ASN A 137 3.39 19.46 18.09
CA ASN A 137 4.06 20.68 18.55
C ASN A 137 3.76 21.01 20.02
N ALA A 138 2.61 20.60 20.56
CA ALA A 138 2.30 20.74 21.98
C ALA A 138 3.10 19.77 22.86
N LEU A 139 3.45 18.58 22.36
CA LEU A 139 4.31 17.60 23.05
C LEU A 139 5.79 17.97 23.04
N LEU A 140 6.30 18.66 21.99
CA LEU A 140 7.75 18.88 21.79
C LEU A 140 8.47 19.39 23.06
N LYS A 141 7.97 20.46 23.69
CA LYS A 141 8.59 21.05 24.90
C LYS A 141 8.73 20.06 26.06
N THR A 142 7.81 19.11 26.15
CA THR A 142 7.75 18.11 27.23
C THR A 142 8.51 16.83 26.88
N LEU A 143 8.87 16.63 25.62
CA LEU A 143 9.86 15.65 25.17
C LEU A 143 11.29 16.23 25.15
N GLU A 144 11.43 17.56 25.22
CA GLU A 144 12.71 18.26 25.38
C GLU A 144 13.13 18.36 26.85
N GLU A 145 12.21 18.80 27.72
CA GLU A 145 12.42 18.97 29.15
C GLU A 145 11.40 18.15 29.97
N PRO A 146 11.44 16.81 29.89
CA PRO A 146 10.54 15.93 30.64
C PRO A 146 10.85 15.96 32.15
N PRO A 147 9.83 15.99 33.03
CA PRO A 147 10.04 15.77 34.45
C PRO A 147 10.63 14.37 34.72
N PRO A 148 11.53 14.20 35.70
CA PRO A 148 12.28 12.95 35.90
C PRO A 148 11.42 11.73 36.30
N HIS A 149 10.18 11.98 36.74
CA HIS A 149 9.19 10.94 37.06
C HIS A 149 8.32 10.54 35.86
N VAL A 150 8.55 11.06 34.64
CA VAL A 150 7.66 10.89 33.49
C VAL A 150 8.32 10.07 32.39
N ILE A 151 7.58 9.12 31.82
CA ILE A 151 8.04 8.31 30.67
C ILE A 151 6.95 8.26 29.59
N PHE A 152 7.31 8.63 28.37
CA PHE A 152 6.46 8.49 27.20
C PHE A 152 6.76 7.18 26.46
N VAL A 153 5.72 6.47 26.02
CA VAL A 153 5.82 5.28 25.18
C VAL A 153 4.91 5.47 23.97
N LEU A 154 5.49 5.95 22.89
CA LEU A 154 4.79 6.20 21.63
C LEU A 154 4.76 4.90 20.81
N ALA A 155 3.62 4.49 20.28
CA ALA A 155 3.50 3.33 19.40
C ALA A 155 2.89 3.72 18.03
N THR A 156 3.36 3.09 16.96
CA THR A 156 2.94 3.43 15.58
C THR A 156 3.08 2.28 14.58
N THR A 157 2.16 2.16 13.62
CA THR A 157 2.38 1.42 12.36
C THR A 157 3.17 2.22 11.33
N GLU A 158 3.08 3.55 11.36
CA GLU A 158 3.58 4.44 10.31
C GLU A 158 4.57 5.46 10.88
N VAL A 159 5.79 4.99 11.20
CA VAL A 159 6.86 5.83 11.75
C VAL A 159 7.26 7.00 10.83
N HIS A 160 7.04 6.87 9.52
CA HIS A 160 7.37 7.90 8.52
C HIS A 160 6.42 9.12 8.56
N LYS A 161 5.25 9.01 9.19
CA LYS A 161 4.31 10.12 9.44
C LYS A 161 4.67 10.94 10.69
N ILE A 162 5.54 10.43 11.57
CA ILE A 162 5.95 11.12 12.80
C ILE A 162 7.05 12.14 12.46
N PRO A 163 6.93 13.40 12.92
CA PRO A 163 7.97 14.41 12.71
C PRO A 163 9.35 13.97 13.21
N VAL A 164 10.40 14.23 12.42
CA VAL A 164 11.79 13.89 12.78
C VAL A 164 12.25 14.58 14.07
N THR A 165 11.65 15.73 14.41
CA THR A 165 11.84 16.43 15.69
C THR A 165 11.39 15.61 16.89
N ILE A 166 10.32 14.83 16.77
CA ILE A 166 9.86 13.89 17.81
C ILE A 166 10.77 12.66 17.84
N LEU A 167 11.06 12.06 16.67
CA LEU A 167 11.86 10.84 16.57
C LEU A 167 13.30 11.02 17.09
N SER A 168 13.90 12.18 16.92
CA SER A 168 15.25 12.50 17.44
C SER A 168 15.33 12.64 18.97
N ARG A 169 14.18 12.73 19.65
CA ARG A 169 14.08 12.75 21.12
C ARG A 169 13.68 11.39 21.71
N CYS A 170 13.35 10.40 20.87
CA CYS A 170 12.87 9.09 21.32
C CYS A 170 13.90 7.98 21.10
N GLN A 171 14.06 7.08 22.08
CA GLN A 171 14.74 5.80 21.85
C GLN A 171 13.82 4.89 21.03
N ARG A 172 14.18 4.66 19.75
CA ARG A 172 13.39 3.87 18.79
C ARG A 172 13.65 2.38 18.93
N HIS A 173 12.57 1.58 18.90
CA HIS A 173 12.58 0.13 18.81
C HIS A 173 11.68 -0.32 17.66
N ASP A 174 12.24 -1.04 16.68
CA ASP A 174 11.51 -1.54 15.52
C ASP A 174 11.07 -3.00 15.71
N PHE A 175 9.76 -3.20 15.72
CA PHE A 175 9.07 -4.48 15.76
C PHE A 175 8.96 -5.07 14.34
N ARG A 176 9.18 -6.37 14.23
CA ARG A 176 9.20 -7.11 12.95
C ARG A 176 7.94 -7.96 12.81
N ARG A 177 7.60 -8.40 11.59
CA ARG A 177 6.62 -9.48 11.41
C ARG A 177 7.18 -10.76 12.06
N ILE A 178 6.35 -11.50 12.78
CA ILE A 178 6.75 -12.74 13.44
C ILE A 178 6.83 -13.84 12.38
N ALA A 179 7.85 -14.70 12.42
CA ALA A 179 8.03 -15.76 11.42
C ALA A 179 6.96 -16.85 11.58
N LEU A 180 6.42 -17.37 10.46
CA LEU A 180 5.33 -18.35 10.46
C LEU A 180 5.60 -19.57 11.37
N PRO A 181 6.79 -20.21 11.39
CA PRO A 181 7.08 -21.30 12.33
C PRO A 181 6.95 -20.91 13.81
N GLN A 182 7.28 -19.67 14.18
CA GLN A 182 7.11 -19.18 15.55
C GLN A 182 5.63 -18.96 15.90
N ILE A 183 4.80 -18.62 14.90
CA ILE A 183 3.34 -18.52 15.06
C ILE A 183 2.73 -19.91 15.21
N VAL A 184 3.04 -20.85 14.32
CA VAL A 184 2.56 -22.25 14.40
C VAL A 184 2.92 -22.88 15.75
N ALA A 185 4.16 -22.72 16.21
CA ALA A 185 4.59 -23.20 17.52
C ALA A 185 3.81 -22.57 18.69
N HIS A 186 3.49 -21.27 18.61
CA HIS A 186 2.69 -20.59 19.64
C HIS A 186 1.22 -21.01 19.61
N LEU A 187 0.61 -21.16 18.42
CA LEU A 187 -0.78 -21.61 18.26
C LEU A 187 -0.93 -23.06 18.73
N SER A 188 0.00 -23.95 18.39
CA SER A 188 0.04 -25.33 18.88
C SER A 188 0.08 -25.39 20.42
N ARG A 189 0.95 -24.59 21.05
CA ARG A 189 1.02 -24.43 22.51
C ARG A 189 -0.29 -23.90 23.10
N VAL A 190 -0.99 -22.99 22.42
CA VAL A 190 -2.31 -22.47 22.86
C VAL A 190 -3.39 -23.54 22.74
N CYS A 191 -3.44 -24.30 21.66
CA CYS A 191 -4.36 -25.43 21.50
C CYS A 191 -4.19 -26.45 22.64
N GLY A 192 -2.95 -26.80 22.97
CA GLY A 192 -2.65 -27.69 24.11
C GLY A 192 -3.09 -27.15 25.47
N LEU A 193 -3.14 -25.82 25.66
CA LEU A 193 -3.60 -25.18 26.90
C LEU A 193 -5.13 -25.04 26.98
N GLU A 194 -5.83 -24.98 25.85
CA GLU A 194 -7.30 -25.09 25.77
C GLU A 194 -7.78 -26.55 25.68
N THR A 195 -6.89 -27.54 25.78
CA THR A 195 -7.17 -28.98 25.58
C THR A 195 -7.80 -29.31 24.21
N PHE A 196 -7.49 -28.49 23.20
CA PHE A 196 -8.06 -28.54 21.86
C PHE A 196 -7.11 -29.24 20.88
N SER A 197 -7.65 -30.01 19.94
CA SER A 197 -6.87 -30.75 18.93
C SER A 197 -7.14 -30.22 17.52
N MET A 198 -6.07 -29.92 16.78
CA MET A 198 -6.11 -29.40 15.41
C MET A 198 -4.95 -29.97 14.60
N PRO A 199 -5.12 -30.30 13.30
CA PRO A 199 -4.01 -30.69 12.42
C PRO A 199 -2.96 -29.58 12.29
N GLU A 200 -1.68 -29.94 12.14
CA GLU A 200 -0.61 -28.94 11.98
C GLU A 200 -0.80 -28.12 10.69
N GLU A 201 -1.26 -28.75 9.60
CA GLU A 201 -1.59 -28.08 8.34
C GLU A 201 -2.56 -26.89 8.54
N SER A 202 -3.50 -27.01 9.48
CA SER A 202 -4.48 -25.96 9.78
C SER A 202 -3.86 -24.80 10.57
N LEU A 203 -2.90 -25.09 11.44
CA LEU A 203 -2.11 -24.07 12.13
C LEU A 203 -1.22 -23.31 11.13
N TRP A 204 -0.70 -23.98 10.11
CA TRP A 204 0.03 -23.35 9.00
C TRP A 204 -0.89 -22.46 8.14
N THR A 205 -2.13 -22.87 7.87
CA THR A 205 -3.14 -22.01 7.23
C THR A 205 -3.37 -20.73 8.06
N ILE A 206 -3.69 -20.86 9.35
CA ILE A 206 -3.91 -19.70 10.25
C ILE A 206 -2.68 -18.79 10.33
N ALA A 207 -1.47 -19.37 10.36
CA ALA A 207 -0.21 -18.61 10.38
C ALA A 207 0.06 -17.86 9.06
N ARG A 208 -0.38 -18.39 7.91
CA ARG A 208 -0.33 -17.73 6.60
C ARG A 208 -1.28 -16.53 6.57
N GLU A 209 -2.56 -16.75 6.90
CA GLU A 209 -3.60 -15.71 6.93
C GLU A 209 -3.22 -14.51 7.80
N CYS A 210 -2.72 -14.76 9.01
CA CYS A 210 -2.37 -13.69 9.94
C CYS A 210 -1.21 -12.79 9.47
N SER A 211 -0.50 -13.14 8.38
CA SER A 211 0.56 -12.33 7.77
C SER A 211 1.67 -11.91 8.77
N GLY A 212 1.99 -12.75 9.75
CA GLY A 212 3.00 -12.45 10.79
C GLY A 212 2.48 -11.65 12.00
N CYS A 213 1.16 -11.55 12.19
CA CYS A 213 0.49 -10.85 13.30
C CYS A 213 -0.10 -11.82 14.33
N MET A 214 0.48 -11.88 15.54
CA MET A 214 0.00 -12.79 16.60
C MET A 214 -1.41 -12.45 17.09
N ARG A 215 -1.81 -11.16 17.11
CA ARG A 215 -3.17 -10.75 17.54
C ARG A 215 -4.23 -11.34 16.60
N ASP A 216 -3.99 -11.24 15.30
CA ASP A 216 -4.94 -11.72 14.30
C ASP A 216 -4.90 -13.26 14.23
N ALA A 217 -3.71 -13.88 14.34
CA ALA A 217 -3.56 -15.35 14.43
C ALA A 217 -4.37 -15.97 15.58
N LEU A 218 -4.28 -15.39 16.79
CA LEU A 218 -5.07 -15.85 17.94
C LEU A 218 -6.57 -15.57 17.79
N SER A 219 -6.97 -14.59 16.98
CA SER A 219 -8.39 -14.30 16.71
C SER A 219 -9.00 -15.28 15.70
N LEU A 220 -8.25 -15.64 14.66
CA LEU A 220 -8.64 -16.68 13.69
C LEU A 220 -8.70 -18.07 14.35
N LEU A 221 -7.76 -18.38 15.25
CA LEU A 221 -7.81 -19.62 16.03
C LEU A 221 -9.07 -19.68 16.91
N ASP A 222 -9.45 -18.56 17.53
CA ASP A 222 -10.66 -18.47 18.37
C ASP A 222 -11.94 -18.68 17.55
N GLN A 223 -12.00 -18.11 16.34
CA GLN A 223 -13.08 -18.33 15.39
C GLN A 223 -13.20 -19.82 15.02
N VAL A 224 -12.08 -20.49 14.70
CA VAL A 224 -12.09 -21.93 14.38
C VAL A 224 -12.52 -22.77 15.58
N MET A 225 -12.06 -22.46 16.80
CA MET A 225 -12.50 -23.14 18.02
C MET A 225 -14.01 -22.95 18.28
N ALA A 226 -14.56 -21.78 18.00
CA ALA A 226 -15.97 -21.47 18.24
C ALA A 226 -16.95 -22.20 17.30
N PHE A 227 -16.51 -22.67 16.13
CA PHE A 227 -17.34 -23.37 15.14
C PHE A 227 -17.18 -24.90 15.14
N SER A 228 -16.28 -25.48 15.93
CA SER A 228 -15.86 -26.89 15.78
C SER A 228 -16.32 -27.82 16.91
N GLU A 229 -17.64 -27.99 17.03
CA GLU A 229 -18.26 -28.97 17.95
C GLU A 229 -18.03 -30.43 17.48
N GLY A 230 -16.85 -30.99 17.78
CA GLY A 230 -16.55 -32.42 17.62
C GLY A 230 -15.18 -32.76 17.02
N GLY A 231 -14.42 -31.78 16.56
CA GLY A 231 -13.07 -31.95 16.00
C GLY A 231 -12.85 -31.11 14.74
N VAL A 232 -11.58 -30.80 14.44
CA VAL A 232 -11.19 -29.96 13.30
C VAL A 232 -10.54 -30.79 12.20
N THR A 233 -11.06 -30.65 10.98
CA THR A 233 -10.45 -31.13 9.74
C THR A 233 -9.84 -29.95 8.97
N GLN A 234 -8.83 -30.21 8.12
CA GLN A 234 -8.24 -29.15 7.29
C GLN A 234 -9.29 -28.44 6.42
N GLU A 235 -10.22 -29.21 5.86
CA GLU A 235 -11.35 -28.73 5.07
C GLU A 235 -12.23 -27.77 5.88
N SER A 236 -12.62 -28.13 7.11
CA SER A 236 -13.41 -27.24 7.97
C SER A 236 -12.72 -25.91 8.27
N VAL A 237 -11.39 -25.86 8.37
CA VAL A 237 -10.65 -24.60 8.59
C VAL A 237 -10.59 -23.74 7.34
N LEU A 238 -10.45 -24.35 6.16
CA LEU A 238 -10.52 -23.64 4.88
C LEU A 238 -11.91 -23.01 4.69
N ASP A 239 -12.98 -23.76 4.99
CA ASP A 239 -14.37 -23.27 4.93
C ASP A 239 -14.65 -22.16 5.95
N ILE A 240 -14.31 -22.36 7.24
CA ILE A 240 -14.54 -21.37 8.33
C ILE A 240 -13.79 -20.05 8.08
N LEU A 241 -12.64 -20.10 7.41
CA LEU A 241 -11.82 -18.92 7.11
C LEU A 241 -12.02 -18.38 5.68
N GLY A 242 -12.80 -19.06 4.82
CA GLY A 242 -12.98 -18.71 3.41
C GLY A 242 -11.70 -18.82 2.55
N VAL A 243 -10.73 -19.64 2.97
CA VAL A 243 -9.39 -19.71 2.38
C VAL A 243 -9.34 -20.76 1.27
N VAL A 244 -8.70 -20.41 0.15
CA VAL A 244 -8.48 -21.32 -0.99
C VAL A 244 -7.49 -22.42 -0.59
N ASP A 245 -7.82 -23.69 -0.87
CA ASP A 245 -6.90 -24.80 -0.63
C ASP A 245 -5.61 -24.65 -1.46
N VAL A 246 -4.47 -24.93 -0.84
CA VAL A 246 -3.16 -25.03 -1.49
C VAL A 246 -3.22 -25.99 -2.69
N ARG A 247 -4.00 -27.08 -2.60
CA ARG A 247 -4.18 -28.02 -3.73
C ARG A 247 -4.84 -27.34 -4.95
N SER A 248 -5.80 -26.44 -4.71
CA SER A 248 -6.46 -25.67 -5.79
C SER A 248 -5.52 -24.65 -6.43
N LEU A 249 -4.59 -24.06 -5.65
CA LEU A 249 -3.52 -23.20 -6.19
C LEU A 249 -2.52 -23.99 -7.05
N PHE A 250 -2.15 -25.20 -6.63
CA PHE A 250 -1.33 -26.11 -7.45
C PHE A 250 -2.03 -26.54 -8.74
N GLU A 251 -3.33 -26.87 -8.68
CA GLU A 251 -4.10 -27.23 -9.86
C GLU A 251 -4.23 -26.07 -10.85
N LEU A 252 -4.62 -24.89 -10.37
CA LEU A 252 -4.77 -23.69 -11.20
C LEU A 252 -3.44 -23.28 -11.83
N SER A 253 -2.34 -23.27 -11.06
CA SER A 253 -1.01 -22.96 -11.60
C SER A 253 -0.51 -24.01 -12.61
N ALA A 254 -0.83 -25.31 -12.42
CA ALA A 254 -0.53 -26.35 -13.40
C ALA A 254 -1.31 -26.14 -14.71
N ALA A 255 -2.61 -25.82 -14.63
CA ALA A 255 -3.42 -25.50 -15.80
C ALA A 255 -2.89 -24.26 -16.56
N ILE A 256 -2.47 -23.20 -15.84
CA ILE A 256 -1.85 -22.00 -16.43
C ILE A 256 -0.53 -22.33 -17.14
N ILE A 257 0.32 -23.16 -16.53
CA ILE A 257 1.59 -23.60 -17.13
C ILE A 257 1.33 -24.45 -18.39
N ALA A 258 0.31 -25.31 -18.37
CA ALA A 258 -0.12 -26.12 -19.51
C ALA A 258 -0.89 -25.33 -20.59
N LYS A 259 -1.28 -24.08 -20.33
CA LYS A 259 -2.20 -23.25 -21.13
C LYS A 259 -3.62 -23.86 -21.30
N ASP A 260 -4.07 -24.66 -20.35
CA ASP A 260 -5.43 -25.22 -20.34
C ASP A 260 -6.44 -24.17 -19.84
N ILE A 261 -6.87 -23.28 -20.74
CA ILE A 261 -7.87 -22.23 -20.46
C ILE A 261 -9.19 -22.85 -19.93
N PRO A 262 -9.77 -23.91 -20.54
CA PRO A 262 -10.96 -24.58 -19.99
C PRO A 262 -10.79 -25.02 -18.54
N ARG A 263 -9.66 -25.63 -18.15
CA ARG A 263 -9.44 -26.04 -16.76
C ARG A 263 -9.22 -24.85 -15.84
N CYS A 264 -8.50 -23.81 -16.27
CA CYS A 264 -8.34 -22.58 -15.50
C CYS A 264 -9.69 -21.95 -15.14
N LEU A 265 -10.59 -21.82 -16.13
CA LEU A 265 -11.93 -21.25 -15.92
C LEU A 265 -12.80 -22.14 -15.04
N ALA A 266 -12.74 -23.47 -15.21
CA ALA A 266 -13.49 -24.41 -14.38
C ALA A 266 -13.09 -24.35 -12.88
N VAL A 267 -11.79 -24.22 -12.58
CA VAL A 267 -11.30 -24.07 -11.19
C VAL A 267 -11.71 -22.71 -10.60
N VAL A 268 -11.67 -21.63 -11.39
CA VAL A 268 -12.13 -20.31 -10.94
C VAL A 268 -13.64 -20.29 -10.68
N GLU A 269 -14.45 -20.97 -11.50
CA GLU A 269 -15.89 -21.10 -11.27
C GLU A 269 -16.20 -21.89 -10.00
N ASP A 270 -15.56 -23.05 -9.79
CA ASP A 270 -15.72 -23.85 -8.57
C ASP A 270 -15.34 -23.07 -7.30
N LEU A 271 -14.20 -22.38 -7.30
CA LEU A 271 -13.79 -21.53 -6.18
C LEU A 271 -14.73 -20.32 -5.97
N HIS A 272 -15.33 -19.79 -7.04
CA HIS A 272 -16.31 -18.70 -6.93
C HIS A 272 -17.66 -19.18 -6.37
N LEU A 273 -18.14 -20.35 -6.78
CA LEU A 273 -19.38 -20.95 -6.28
C LEU A 273 -19.27 -21.37 -4.79
N ARG A 274 -18.06 -21.68 -4.32
CA ARG A 274 -17.74 -21.86 -2.89
C ARG A 274 -17.63 -20.55 -2.10
N GLY A 275 -17.67 -19.39 -2.77
CA GLY A 275 -17.68 -18.08 -2.14
C GLY A 275 -16.31 -17.48 -1.79
N HIS A 276 -15.20 -18.02 -2.32
CA HIS A 276 -13.86 -17.48 -2.07
C HIS A 276 -13.68 -16.08 -2.68
N ASP A 277 -12.88 -15.21 -2.04
CA ASP A 277 -12.56 -13.89 -2.58
C ASP A 277 -11.57 -14.01 -3.76
N MET A 278 -12.06 -13.70 -4.96
CA MET A 278 -11.28 -13.70 -6.20
C MET A 278 -10.13 -12.67 -6.20
N LYS A 279 -10.22 -11.58 -5.41
CA LYS A 279 -9.12 -10.62 -5.23
C LYS A 279 -7.99 -11.24 -4.41
N LYS A 280 -8.34 -12.03 -3.39
CA LYS A 280 -7.38 -12.78 -2.60
C LYS A 280 -6.75 -13.90 -3.44
N LEU A 281 -7.55 -14.70 -4.15
CA LEU A 281 -7.08 -15.75 -5.07
C LEU A 281 -6.04 -15.23 -6.08
N ALA A 282 -6.23 -14.02 -6.62
CA ALA A 282 -5.25 -13.39 -7.51
C ALA A 282 -3.91 -13.09 -6.81
N GLY A 283 -3.95 -12.61 -5.56
CA GLY A 283 -2.76 -12.38 -4.73
C GLY A 283 -2.06 -13.68 -4.32
N ASP A 284 -2.82 -14.68 -3.88
CA ASP A 284 -2.31 -16.00 -3.51
C ASP A 284 -1.63 -16.68 -4.71
N LEU A 285 -2.20 -16.55 -5.91
CA LEU A 285 -1.63 -17.05 -7.16
C LEU A 285 -0.34 -16.31 -7.57
N VAL A 286 -0.26 -14.99 -7.35
CA VAL A 286 0.98 -14.21 -7.54
C VAL A 286 2.08 -14.66 -6.56
N GLU A 287 1.74 -14.93 -5.29
CA GLU A 287 2.70 -15.48 -4.33
C GLU A 287 3.10 -16.92 -4.70
N HIS A 288 2.18 -17.77 -5.19
CA HIS A 288 2.51 -19.11 -5.68
C HIS A 288 3.53 -19.07 -6.83
N PHE A 289 3.32 -18.23 -7.84
CA PHE A 289 4.27 -18.08 -8.95
C PHE A 289 5.60 -17.43 -8.53
N ARG A 290 5.59 -16.50 -7.56
CA ARG A 290 6.82 -16.03 -6.89
C ARG A 290 7.56 -17.21 -6.25
N ASN A 291 6.85 -18.06 -5.52
CA ASN A 291 7.45 -19.17 -4.76
C ASN A 291 8.05 -20.23 -5.70
N LEU A 292 7.38 -20.57 -6.82
CA LEU A 292 7.94 -21.41 -7.88
C LEU A 292 9.26 -20.84 -8.44
N LEU A 293 9.32 -19.53 -8.70
CA LEU A 293 10.54 -18.86 -9.18
C LEU A 293 11.66 -18.86 -8.13
N VAL A 294 11.33 -18.60 -6.86
CA VAL A 294 12.31 -18.63 -5.75
C VAL A 294 12.84 -20.05 -5.57
N VAL A 295 11.99 -21.08 -5.59
CA VAL A 295 12.40 -22.49 -5.52
C VAL A 295 13.33 -22.87 -6.68
N LYS A 296 13.04 -22.40 -7.91
CA LYS A 296 13.88 -22.69 -9.08
C LYS A 296 15.24 -21.95 -9.07
N ALA A 297 15.30 -20.74 -8.53
CA ALA A 297 16.50 -19.90 -8.56
C ALA A 297 17.39 -20.02 -7.32
N ALA A 298 16.85 -20.41 -6.15
CA ALA A 298 17.57 -20.40 -4.89
C ALA A 298 18.26 -21.74 -4.57
N LYS A 299 19.53 -21.66 -4.14
CA LYS A 299 20.29 -22.82 -3.64
C LYS A 299 19.77 -23.36 -2.29
N ASN A 300 18.91 -22.60 -1.60
CA ASN A 300 18.22 -23.02 -0.38
C ASN A 300 16.83 -22.34 -0.34
N PRO A 301 15.77 -22.98 -0.88
CA PRO A 301 14.44 -22.40 -0.93
C PRO A 301 13.78 -22.24 0.45
N ALA A 302 14.04 -23.15 1.39
CA ALA A 302 13.40 -23.19 2.71
C ALA A 302 13.70 -21.96 3.59
N ALA A 303 14.79 -21.24 3.31
CA ALA A 303 15.11 -19.98 3.98
C ALA A 303 14.39 -18.74 3.39
N LEU A 304 13.73 -18.87 2.24
CA LEU A 304 13.15 -17.77 1.46
C LEU A 304 11.65 -17.91 1.19
N VAL A 305 11.12 -19.14 1.28
CA VAL A 305 9.70 -19.47 1.11
C VAL A 305 9.17 -19.99 2.45
N ALA A 306 8.24 -19.26 3.07
CA ALA A 306 7.75 -19.53 4.42
C ALA A 306 6.61 -20.57 4.45
N VAL A 307 6.84 -21.75 3.87
CA VAL A 307 5.86 -22.85 3.75
C VAL A 307 6.41 -24.17 4.31
N PRO A 308 5.57 -25.17 4.63
CA PRO A 308 6.02 -26.48 5.10
C PRO A 308 6.96 -27.20 4.13
N GLU A 309 7.82 -28.08 4.65
CA GLU A 309 8.75 -28.88 3.82
C GLU A 309 8.05 -29.81 2.81
N SER A 310 6.79 -30.16 3.03
CA SER A 310 5.93 -30.87 2.07
C SER A 310 5.60 -29.99 0.86
N GLU A 311 5.14 -28.76 1.10
CA GLU A 311 4.79 -27.79 0.06
C GLU A 311 6.03 -27.36 -0.76
N ILE A 312 7.21 -27.27 -0.13
CA ILE A 312 8.49 -27.03 -0.84
C ILE A 312 8.78 -28.14 -1.87
N LYS A 313 8.45 -29.41 -1.58
CA LYS A 313 8.66 -30.52 -2.53
C LYS A 313 7.74 -30.40 -3.75
N TRP A 314 6.44 -30.16 -3.53
CA TRP A 314 5.49 -29.94 -4.62
C TRP A 314 5.84 -28.70 -5.47
N LEU A 315 6.28 -27.60 -4.85
CA LEU A 315 6.81 -26.42 -5.57
C LEU A 315 8.05 -26.79 -6.39
N SER A 316 8.94 -27.64 -5.88
CA SER A 316 10.15 -28.09 -6.57
C SER A 316 9.84 -28.99 -7.77
N GLU A 317 8.88 -29.90 -7.62
CA GLU A 317 8.40 -30.80 -8.68
C GLU A 317 7.72 -29.99 -9.81
N GLN A 318 6.82 -29.07 -9.46
CA GLN A 318 6.13 -28.20 -10.43
C GLN A 318 7.10 -27.23 -11.13
N ALA A 319 8.01 -26.60 -10.38
CA ALA A 319 9.03 -25.70 -10.94
C ALA A 319 10.09 -26.46 -11.75
N GLY A 320 10.28 -27.75 -11.51
CA GLY A 320 11.13 -28.63 -12.34
C GLY A 320 10.58 -28.79 -13.76
N GLY A 321 9.26 -29.03 -13.88
CA GLY A 321 8.59 -29.28 -15.17
C GLY A 321 8.39 -28.04 -16.06
N ALA A 322 8.37 -26.83 -15.51
CA ALA A 322 8.14 -25.59 -16.25
C ALA A 322 9.44 -24.85 -16.62
N ASP A 323 9.53 -24.24 -17.80
CA ASP A 323 10.68 -23.39 -18.15
C ASP A 323 10.77 -22.12 -17.27
N GLN A 324 11.99 -21.66 -16.98
CA GLN A 324 12.22 -20.46 -16.16
C GLN A 324 11.80 -19.16 -16.87
N THR A 325 11.93 -19.07 -18.20
CA THR A 325 11.45 -17.93 -18.98
C THR A 325 9.93 -17.89 -18.98
N LEU A 326 9.28 -19.06 -19.12
CA LEU A 326 7.83 -19.21 -18.99
C LEU A 326 7.34 -18.80 -17.59
N LEU A 327 7.95 -19.30 -16.51
CA LEU A 327 7.59 -18.92 -15.14
C LEU A 327 7.76 -17.42 -14.88
N ASN A 328 8.86 -16.81 -15.35
CA ASN A 328 9.08 -15.36 -15.25
C ASN A 328 7.98 -14.57 -15.99
N ARG A 329 7.66 -14.96 -17.23
CA ARG A 329 6.60 -14.33 -18.04
C ARG A 329 5.23 -14.42 -17.35
N LEU A 330 4.89 -15.60 -16.80
CA LEU A 330 3.64 -15.82 -16.08
C LEU A 330 3.57 -15.00 -14.79
N PHE A 331 4.65 -14.97 -14.00
CA PHE A 331 4.72 -14.15 -12.77
C PHE A 331 4.55 -12.66 -13.06
N TYR A 332 5.35 -12.07 -13.98
CA TYR A 332 5.24 -10.64 -14.30
C TYR A 332 3.89 -10.27 -14.91
N GLY A 333 3.29 -11.18 -15.69
CA GLY A 333 1.94 -11.03 -16.18
C GLY A 333 0.93 -10.99 -15.02
N LEU A 334 0.85 -12.06 -14.20
CA LEU A 334 -0.05 -12.14 -13.05
C LEU A 334 0.12 -10.95 -12.09
N PHE A 335 1.35 -10.55 -11.80
CA PHE A 335 1.66 -9.41 -10.93
C PHE A 335 1.11 -8.08 -11.47
N ARG A 336 1.08 -7.90 -12.81
CA ARG A 336 0.44 -6.74 -13.43
C ARG A 336 -1.09 -6.82 -13.39
N GLU A 337 -1.65 -7.99 -13.62
CA GLU A 337 -3.10 -8.18 -13.70
C GLU A 337 -3.78 -8.21 -12.32
N GLU A 338 -3.08 -8.63 -11.24
CA GLU A 338 -3.60 -8.59 -9.85
C GLU A 338 -4.08 -7.20 -9.47
N ALA A 339 -3.32 -6.15 -9.82
CA ALA A 339 -3.70 -4.76 -9.53
C ALA A 339 -5.03 -4.37 -10.20
N LEU A 340 -5.33 -4.92 -11.39
CA LEU A 340 -6.60 -4.73 -12.09
C LEU A 340 -7.73 -5.53 -11.46
N VAL A 341 -7.50 -6.81 -11.10
CA VAL A 341 -8.47 -7.65 -10.38
C VAL A 341 -8.86 -7.01 -9.04
N ARG A 342 -7.86 -6.49 -8.31
CA ARG A 342 -8.01 -5.83 -7.01
C ARG A 342 -8.84 -4.54 -7.09
N GLN A 343 -8.69 -3.76 -8.17
CA GLN A 343 -9.45 -2.53 -8.41
C GLN A 343 -10.83 -2.78 -9.06
N SER A 344 -11.04 -3.92 -9.70
CA SER A 344 -12.29 -4.25 -10.40
C SER A 344 -13.52 -4.28 -9.47
N LEU A 345 -14.67 -3.88 -10.04
CA LEU A 345 -16.02 -4.09 -9.50
C LEU A 345 -16.52 -5.53 -9.75
N SER A 346 -15.99 -6.22 -10.78
CA SER A 346 -16.24 -7.64 -11.08
C SER A 346 -14.90 -8.41 -11.06
N PRO A 347 -14.45 -8.87 -9.86
CA PRO A 347 -13.12 -9.44 -9.73
C PRO A 347 -12.96 -10.79 -10.44
N LYS A 348 -14.02 -11.61 -10.46
CA LYS A 348 -14.08 -12.86 -11.22
C LYS A 348 -13.76 -12.62 -12.70
N THR A 349 -14.53 -11.77 -13.37
CA THR A 349 -14.35 -11.46 -14.80
C THR A 349 -13.00 -10.83 -15.11
N ALA A 350 -12.45 -10.03 -14.20
CA ALA A 350 -11.09 -9.49 -14.35
C ALA A 350 -10.03 -10.60 -14.29
N LEU A 351 -10.17 -11.58 -13.39
CA LEU A 351 -9.27 -12.72 -13.23
C LEU A 351 -9.38 -13.69 -14.41
N GLU A 352 -10.59 -14.04 -14.85
CA GLU A 352 -10.86 -14.87 -16.03
C GLU A 352 -10.19 -14.26 -17.28
N ALA A 353 -10.41 -12.96 -17.51
CA ALA A 353 -9.82 -12.27 -18.65
C ALA A 353 -8.29 -12.15 -18.55
N ALA A 354 -7.73 -12.08 -17.34
CA ALA A 354 -6.28 -12.14 -17.13
C ALA A 354 -5.70 -13.53 -17.48
N LEU A 355 -6.34 -14.61 -17.02
CA LEU A 355 -5.91 -15.99 -17.29
C LEU A 355 -5.94 -16.32 -18.79
N ILE A 356 -6.94 -15.81 -19.52
CA ILE A 356 -7.00 -15.88 -20.98
C ILE A 356 -5.81 -15.12 -21.59
N ARG A 357 -5.60 -13.83 -21.25
CA ARG A 357 -4.47 -13.02 -21.75
C ARG A 357 -3.10 -13.67 -21.50
N LEU A 358 -2.89 -14.29 -20.35
CA LEU A 358 -1.63 -14.96 -19.98
C LEU A 358 -1.33 -16.22 -20.82
N SER A 359 -2.40 -16.91 -21.23
CA SER A 359 -2.38 -18.11 -22.05
C SER A 359 -2.19 -17.77 -23.53
N GLU A 360 -2.91 -16.75 -24.02
CA GLU A 360 -2.79 -16.22 -25.39
C GLU A 360 -1.46 -15.52 -25.64
N ALA A 361 -0.91 -14.81 -24.64
CA ALA A 361 0.36 -14.11 -24.77
C ALA A 361 1.44 -15.07 -25.29
N ALA A 362 1.94 -14.73 -26.48
CA ALA A 362 2.92 -15.52 -27.21
C ALA A 362 4.16 -15.79 -26.35
N PRO A 363 4.93 -16.87 -26.62
CA PRO A 363 6.29 -16.92 -26.15
C PRO A 363 6.98 -15.63 -26.62
N ALA A 364 7.54 -14.87 -25.68
CA ALA A 364 8.30 -13.68 -26.02
C ALA A 364 9.37 -14.12 -27.03
N ALA A 365 9.31 -13.58 -28.26
CA ALA A 365 10.28 -13.92 -29.28
C ALA A 365 11.64 -13.54 -28.72
N GLY A 366 12.46 -14.55 -28.38
CA GLY A 366 13.77 -14.32 -27.81
C GLY A 366 14.53 -13.35 -28.70
N ILE A 367 15.36 -12.49 -28.11
CA ILE A 367 16.08 -11.50 -28.90
C ILE A 367 16.92 -12.21 -29.98
N ASP A 368 17.38 -13.43 -29.72
CA ASP A 368 18.00 -14.36 -30.68
C ASP A 368 17.13 -14.75 -31.89
N LEU A 369 15.80 -14.86 -31.72
CA LEU A 369 14.86 -15.15 -32.81
C LEU A 369 14.58 -13.90 -33.66
N VAL A 370 14.53 -12.73 -33.01
CA VAL A 370 14.42 -11.42 -33.69
C VAL A 370 15.71 -11.12 -34.47
N ILE A 371 16.88 -11.33 -33.84
CA ILE A 371 18.20 -11.26 -34.47
C ILE A 371 18.29 -12.26 -35.63
N LYS A 372 17.94 -13.54 -35.45
CA LYS A 372 17.96 -14.52 -36.56
C LYS A 372 17.04 -14.13 -37.73
N LYS A 373 15.91 -13.47 -37.47
CA LYS A 373 15.06 -12.90 -38.54
C LYS A 373 15.71 -11.69 -39.21
N LEU A 374 16.37 -10.81 -38.46
CA LEU A 374 17.14 -9.68 -38.97
C LEU A 374 18.35 -10.13 -39.80
N ASP A 375 19.13 -11.10 -39.33
CA ASP A 375 20.25 -11.70 -40.06
C ASP A 375 19.77 -12.41 -41.34
N TRP A 376 18.62 -13.09 -41.28
CA TRP A 376 18.01 -13.70 -42.47
C TRP A 376 17.53 -12.64 -43.48
N LEU A 377 16.82 -11.60 -43.04
CA LEU A 377 16.42 -10.46 -43.90
C LEU A 377 17.64 -9.75 -44.49
N LYS A 378 18.70 -9.54 -43.70
CA LYS A 378 19.99 -8.98 -44.14
C LYS A 378 20.66 -9.87 -45.18
N SER A 379 20.64 -11.20 -45.00
CA SER A 379 21.15 -12.14 -46.01
C SER A 379 20.35 -12.12 -47.32
N LEU A 380 19.05 -11.84 -47.26
CA LEU A 380 18.20 -11.64 -48.46
C LEU A 380 18.50 -10.31 -49.17
N TRP A 381 18.81 -9.25 -48.42
CA TRP A 381 19.25 -7.98 -48.98
C TRP A 381 20.64 -8.09 -49.62
N GLU A 382 21.59 -8.71 -48.93
CA GLU A 382 22.95 -8.98 -49.42
C GLU A 382 22.96 -9.99 -50.59
N ALA A 383 21.90 -10.79 -50.76
CA ALA A 383 21.74 -11.73 -51.87
C ALA A 383 21.12 -11.11 -53.14
N GLN A 384 20.78 -9.82 -53.18
CA GLN A 384 20.44 -9.13 -54.44
C GLN A 384 21.71 -8.69 -55.20
N PRO A 385 22.05 -9.28 -56.36
CA PRO A 385 23.20 -8.84 -57.14
C PRO A 385 22.86 -7.54 -57.86
N GLY A 386 23.64 -6.49 -57.58
CA GLY A 386 23.28 -5.09 -57.85
C GLY A 386 22.71 -4.79 -59.24
N ALA A 387 21.63 -4.00 -59.25
CA ALA A 387 21.17 -3.24 -60.41
C ALA A 387 22.17 -2.12 -60.74
N ALA A 388 23.31 -2.51 -61.33
CA ALA A 388 24.37 -1.59 -61.70
C ALA A 388 23.93 -0.62 -62.82
N THR A 389 24.41 0.61 -62.72
CA THR A 389 24.19 1.71 -63.66
C THR A 389 24.37 1.31 -65.13
N VAL A 390 23.31 1.44 -65.93
CA VAL A 390 23.43 1.52 -67.39
C VAL A 390 23.73 2.98 -67.76
N TYR A 391 24.74 3.19 -68.60
CA TYR A 391 25.21 4.52 -68.98
C TYR A 391 24.19 5.31 -69.81
N ALA A 392 24.27 6.64 -69.70
CA ALA A 392 23.61 7.54 -70.65
C ALA A 392 24.27 7.44 -72.04
N ALA A 393 23.43 7.38 -73.07
CA ALA A 393 23.80 7.59 -74.46
C ALA A 393 22.63 8.31 -75.15
N GLU A 394 22.88 9.48 -75.73
CA GLU A 394 21.87 10.26 -76.45
C GLU A 394 21.67 9.73 -77.88
N PRO A 395 20.42 9.65 -78.35
CA PRO A 395 20.08 9.77 -79.76
C PRO A 395 19.29 11.05 -80.05
N ASP A 396 19.44 11.57 -81.28
CA ASP A 396 18.92 12.86 -81.76
C ASP A 396 17.38 13.03 -81.75
N PRO A 397 16.87 14.28 -81.77
CA PRO A 397 15.45 14.60 -81.57
C PRO A 397 14.60 14.56 -82.85
N LEU A 398 13.27 14.39 -82.69
CA LEU A 398 12.13 14.95 -83.47
C LEU A 398 10.83 14.19 -83.09
N PRO A 399 9.60 14.75 -83.29
CA PRO A 399 9.21 16.15 -83.49
C PRO A 399 8.17 16.65 -82.45
N LEU A 400 7.81 17.95 -82.50
CA LEU A 400 6.66 18.50 -81.75
C LEU A 400 5.32 18.07 -82.36
N ALA A 401 4.37 17.64 -81.52
CA ALA A 401 2.93 17.88 -81.72
C ALA A 401 2.14 17.75 -80.40
N ALA A 402 1.31 18.75 -80.12
CA ALA A 402 0.28 18.76 -79.07
C ALA A 402 -0.85 19.72 -79.52
N PRO A 403 -2.04 19.77 -78.88
CA PRO A 403 -2.56 18.90 -77.82
C PRO A 403 -3.85 18.16 -78.22
N GLY A 404 -4.29 17.19 -77.43
CA GLY A 404 -5.59 16.52 -77.58
C GLY A 404 -6.13 15.99 -76.26
N ALA A 405 -7.33 16.42 -75.85
CA ALA A 405 -7.91 16.04 -74.56
C ALA A 405 -8.62 14.68 -74.64
N TYR A 406 -8.35 13.80 -73.67
CA TYR A 406 -9.14 12.58 -73.47
C TYR A 406 -10.26 12.82 -72.47
N ALA A 407 -11.50 12.83 -72.97
CA ALA A 407 -12.72 12.73 -72.18
C ALA A 407 -13.48 11.49 -72.62
N GLY A 408 -13.78 10.57 -71.69
CA GLY A 408 -14.56 9.36 -72.00
C GLY A 408 -14.37 8.20 -71.02
N GLY A 409 -15.35 7.98 -70.14
CA GLY A 409 -15.84 6.62 -69.87
C GLY A 409 -16.82 6.20 -70.98
N PRO A 410 -17.76 5.25 -70.78
CA PRO A 410 -18.19 4.54 -69.56
C PRO A 410 -18.08 2.99 -69.78
N PRO A 411 -18.87 2.04 -69.18
CA PRO A 411 -19.93 2.15 -68.17
C PRO A 411 -19.89 1.15 -66.99
N SER A 412 -20.81 1.40 -66.04
CA SER A 412 -21.20 0.55 -64.91
C SER A 412 -22.36 -0.40 -65.29
N PRO A 413 -22.63 -1.45 -64.49
CA PRO A 413 -23.82 -1.40 -63.60
C PRO A 413 -23.53 -1.98 -62.20
N ALA A 414 -24.38 -1.90 -61.16
CA ALA A 414 -25.48 -1.02 -60.70
C ALA A 414 -25.92 -1.58 -59.32
N ALA A 415 -26.75 -1.00 -58.43
CA ALA A 415 -27.58 0.22 -58.34
C ALA A 415 -27.57 0.66 -56.83
N SER A 416 -28.33 1.60 -56.26
CA SER A 416 -29.47 2.43 -56.72
C SER A 416 -29.46 3.81 -56.03
N ALA A 417 -30.04 4.83 -56.66
CA ALA A 417 -30.65 5.99 -55.99
C ALA A 417 -32.19 5.75 -55.90
N GLU A 418 -33.09 6.55 -55.34
CA GLU A 418 -33.14 7.97 -54.90
C GLU A 418 -34.10 8.10 -53.67
N THR A 419 -34.62 9.23 -53.14
CA THR A 419 -34.50 10.73 -53.26
C THR A 419 -34.91 11.29 -51.85
N LEU A 420 -35.13 12.57 -51.46
CA LEU A 420 -35.14 13.97 -51.95
C LEU A 420 -34.72 14.85 -50.71
N PRO A 421 -34.31 16.13 -50.84
CA PRO A 421 -33.76 16.92 -49.73
C PRO A 421 -34.79 17.81 -48.99
N HIS A 422 -34.49 18.20 -47.74
CA HIS A 422 -34.84 19.51 -47.19
C HIS A 422 -34.04 19.88 -45.92
N ASP A 423 -33.40 21.05 -45.94
CA ASP A 423 -33.04 21.85 -44.75
C ASP A 423 -34.24 22.81 -44.46
N PRO A 424 -34.47 23.33 -43.23
CA PRO A 424 -33.57 24.33 -42.66
C PRO A 424 -33.33 24.28 -41.12
N ALA A 425 -32.07 24.48 -40.73
CA ALA A 425 -31.58 25.36 -39.66
C ALA A 425 -32.19 25.27 -38.23
N ILE A 426 -31.32 24.98 -37.25
CA ILE A 426 -31.50 25.37 -35.84
C ILE A 426 -30.33 26.27 -35.42
N ALA A 427 -30.65 27.38 -34.74
CA ALA A 427 -29.69 28.43 -34.39
C ALA A 427 -28.94 28.16 -33.07
N LEU A 428 -27.70 28.67 -32.98
CA LEU A 428 -26.94 28.78 -31.74
C LEU A 428 -27.57 29.83 -30.81
N SER A 429 -28.21 29.41 -29.72
CA SER A 429 -28.68 30.31 -28.66
C SER A 429 -27.69 30.37 -27.50
N GLN A 430 -27.18 31.56 -27.19
CA GLN A 430 -26.32 31.81 -26.04
C GLN A 430 -27.13 31.93 -24.74
N ALA A 431 -26.63 31.39 -23.64
CA ALA A 431 -27.15 31.66 -22.29
C ALA A 431 -25.99 31.83 -21.29
N LYS A 432 -26.04 32.92 -20.49
CA LYS A 432 -25.05 33.21 -19.45
C LYS A 432 -25.24 32.29 -18.23
N PRO A 433 -24.16 31.96 -17.48
CA PRO A 433 -24.30 31.39 -16.16
C PRO A 433 -24.97 32.40 -15.21
N ARG A 434 -25.76 31.89 -14.25
CA ARG A 434 -26.22 32.63 -13.08
C ARG A 434 -25.70 31.96 -11.81
N THR A 435 -25.20 32.78 -10.90
CA THR A 435 -24.88 32.38 -9.52
C THR A 435 -26.17 32.17 -8.71
N ALA A 436 -26.11 31.28 -7.72
CA ALA A 436 -27.09 31.11 -6.67
C ALA A 436 -26.37 30.73 -5.37
N GLU A 437 -26.89 31.21 -4.23
CA GLU A 437 -26.26 31.11 -2.91
C GLU A 437 -26.61 29.80 -2.18
N PRO A 438 -25.82 29.39 -1.16
CA PRO A 438 -26.03 28.11 -0.47
C PRO A 438 -27.27 28.15 0.46
N PRO A 439 -28.04 27.04 0.56
CA PRO A 439 -29.10 26.92 1.55
C PRO A 439 -28.53 26.73 2.96
N SER A 440 -29.25 27.21 3.95
CA SER A 440 -28.93 27.06 5.39
C SER A 440 -30.17 26.61 6.18
N VAL A 441 -30.03 26.57 7.51
CA VAL A 441 -31.06 26.33 8.53
C VAL A 441 -31.40 24.85 8.82
N PHE A 442 -31.32 24.51 10.11
CA PHE A 442 -31.75 23.23 10.71
C PHE A 442 -33.28 23.08 10.70
N SER A 443 -33.79 21.86 10.90
CA SER A 443 -35.15 21.64 11.39
C SER A 443 -35.21 20.38 12.25
N ALA A 444 -35.43 20.56 13.55
CA ALA A 444 -35.71 19.48 14.50
C ALA A 444 -37.23 19.41 14.77
N PRO A 445 -37.80 18.21 15.00
CA PRO A 445 -39.21 18.08 15.36
C PRO A 445 -39.48 18.56 16.80
N SER A 446 -40.66 19.14 17.02
CA SER A 446 -41.15 19.58 18.33
C SER A 446 -42.34 18.75 18.79
N GLY A 447 -42.53 18.56 20.10
CA GLY A 447 -43.78 18.02 20.63
C GLY A 447 -43.75 17.41 22.04
N ALA A 448 -43.61 18.21 23.11
CA ALA A 448 -44.23 17.93 24.42
C ALA A 448 -44.22 19.16 25.36
N ALA A 449 -45.40 19.41 25.95
CA ALA A 449 -45.80 20.35 27.02
C ALA A 449 -44.76 21.04 27.96
N LEU A 450 -45.06 22.31 28.27
CA LEU A 450 -44.72 23.00 29.53
C LEU A 450 -45.77 22.67 30.63
N PRO A 451 -45.50 23.01 31.90
CA PRO A 451 -46.30 24.10 32.50
C PRO A 451 -45.48 25.16 33.28
N GLU A 452 -46.20 26.14 33.84
CA GLU A 452 -45.77 27.49 34.27
C GLU A 452 -45.02 27.58 35.62
N GLY A 453 -44.37 28.74 35.86
CA GLY A 453 -43.78 29.14 37.15
C GLY A 453 -43.22 30.58 37.11
N ASP A 454 -43.58 31.43 38.08
CA ASP A 454 -43.43 32.91 38.05
C ASP A 454 -42.06 33.48 38.56
N PRO A 455 -41.76 34.78 38.34
CA PRO A 455 -40.39 35.34 38.38
C PRO A 455 -40.01 36.22 39.60
N ALA A 456 -38.70 36.53 39.72
CA ALA A 456 -38.12 37.67 40.44
C ALA A 456 -36.80 38.09 39.74
N VAL A 457 -36.66 39.28 39.14
CA VAL A 457 -36.36 40.61 39.73
C VAL A 457 -34.93 40.75 40.29
N MET A 458 -34.06 41.46 39.55
CA MET A 458 -33.22 42.57 40.03
C MET A 458 -32.68 43.40 38.85
N GLU A 459 -32.16 44.61 39.12
CA GLU A 459 -32.04 45.74 38.17
C GLU A 459 -30.63 46.39 38.22
N GLU A 460 -30.46 47.54 37.54
CA GLU A 460 -29.24 48.40 37.44
C GLU A 460 -28.12 47.83 36.52
N ALA A 461 -27.69 48.47 35.42
CA ALA A 461 -27.14 49.83 35.18
C ALA A 461 -25.67 49.96 35.68
N ASP A 462 -24.75 50.64 35.00
CA ASP A 462 -24.87 51.90 34.23
C ASP A 462 -23.84 52.00 33.05
N ASP A 463 -23.92 53.08 32.26
CA ASP A 463 -23.18 53.33 31.01
C ASP A 463 -21.67 53.61 31.17
N ARG A 464 -20.91 53.30 30.09
CA ARG A 464 -20.06 54.30 29.39
C ARG A 464 -19.46 53.78 28.09
N ALA A 465 -19.78 54.47 27.00
CA ALA A 465 -19.00 54.47 25.77
C ALA A 465 -17.97 55.61 25.79
N ASP A 466 -16.86 55.42 25.09
CA ASP A 466 -16.12 56.51 24.46
C ASP A 466 -15.47 55.98 23.17
N ALA A 467 -15.35 56.83 22.15
CA ALA A 467 -14.92 56.45 20.80
C ALA A 467 -13.70 57.26 20.34
N LEU A 468 -13.02 56.85 19.25
CA LEU A 468 -12.11 57.61 18.36
C LEU A 468 -11.35 56.62 17.42
N PRO A 469 -10.84 57.01 16.23
CA PRO A 469 -11.67 57.02 15.02
C PRO A 469 -11.04 56.30 13.80
N GLU A 470 -11.75 56.31 12.66
CA GLU A 470 -11.16 56.07 11.33
C GLU A 470 -10.58 57.37 10.74
N GLU A 471 -9.43 57.28 10.07
CA GLU A 471 -9.06 58.17 8.95
C GLU A 471 -8.33 57.35 7.87
N ALA A 472 -8.53 57.74 6.60
CA ALA A 472 -7.76 57.25 5.45
C ALA A 472 -6.46 58.11 5.28
N GLU A 473 -5.57 57.97 4.30
CA GLU A 473 -5.66 57.37 2.96
C GLU A 473 -4.24 57.12 2.38
N ASP A 474 -4.18 56.77 1.10
CA ASP A 474 -3.04 56.81 0.16
C ASP A 474 -2.09 55.60 0.12
N GLY A 475 -1.56 55.35 -1.08
CA GLY A 475 -0.71 54.19 -1.39
C GLY A 475 0.41 54.52 -2.37
N ARG A 476 1.52 53.75 -2.30
CA ARG A 476 2.57 53.74 -3.33
C ARG A 476 3.50 52.54 -3.22
N GLY A 477 4.01 52.12 -4.38
CA GLY A 477 4.53 50.78 -4.64
C GLY A 477 5.74 50.30 -3.81
N PHE A 478 5.80 48.97 -3.68
CA PHE A 478 6.99 48.27 -3.18
C PHE A 478 8.13 48.30 -4.21
N ARG A 479 9.36 48.46 -3.74
CA ARG A 479 10.55 48.71 -4.57
C ARG A 479 11.24 47.44 -5.08
N GLU A 480 12.05 47.63 -6.11
CA GLU A 480 12.82 46.62 -6.82
C GLU A 480 13.91 45.95 -5.96
N ILE A 481 14.29 44.72 -6.34
CA ILE A 481 15.38 43.97 -5.70
C ILE A 481 16.74 44.55 -6.17
N PRO A 482 17.68 44.89 -5.26
CA PRO A 482 18.97 45.46 -5.62
C PRO A 482 19.80 44.60 -6.60
N GLU A 483 20.34 45.26 -7.62
CA GLU A 483 21.09 44.63 -8.72
C GLU A 483 22.34 43.88 -8.26
N SER A 484 22.93 44.26 -7.12
CA SER A 484 24.04 43.58 -6.47
C SER A 484 23.76 42.10 -6.15
N VAL A 485 22.50 41.74 -5.86
CA VAL A 485 22.11 40.34 -5.55
C VAL A 485 22.12 39.46 -6.81
N ARG A 486 21.78 40.02 -7.98
CA ARG A 486 21.75 39.28 -9.26
C ARG A 486 23.12 38.83 -9.75
N ARG A 487 24.21 39.43 -9.24
CA ARG A 487 25.59 39.16 -9.70
C ARG A 487 26.29 38.02 -8.96
N ALA A 488 25.71 37.50 -7.87
CA ALA A 488 26.33 36.48 -7.01
C ALA A 488 26.07 35.02 -7.45
N VAL A 489 25.18 34.77 -8.41
CA VAL A 489 24.82 33.41 -8.89
C VAL A 489 25.20 33.23 -10.36
N ARG A 490 26.48 33.46 -10.66
CA ARG A 490 27.15 32.99 -11.89
C ARG A 490 28.49 32.35 -11.51
N THR A 491 28.44 31.07 -11.15
CA THR A 491 29.60 30.18 -11.20
C THR A 491 29.53 29.37 -12.48
N GLU A 492 30.66 29.24 -13.16
CA GLU A 492 30.72 28.70 -14.52
C GLU A 492 30.58 27.18 -14.51
N ARG A 493 29.69 26.67 -15.37
CA ARG A 493 29.76 25.29 -15.89
C ARG A 493 30.10 25.40 -17.37
N PRO A 494 31.04 24.59 -17.89
CA PRO A 494 31.20 24.48 -19.34
C PRO A 494 29.97 23.80 -19.95
N ASP A 495 29.46 24.35 -21.04
CA ASP A 495 28.39 23.71 -21.82
C ASP A 495 28.92 22.45 -22.53
N PRO A 496 28.08 21.41 -22.73
CA PRO A 496 28.41 20.31 -23.62
C PRO A 496 28.48 20.79 -25.08
N PRO A 497 29.23 20.12 -25.96
CA PRO A 497 29.28 20.49 -27.37
C PRO A 497 27.88 20.37 -27.99
N GLU A 498 27.50 21.40 -28.76
CA GLU A 498 26.32 21.36 -29.61
C GLU A 498 26.44 20.18 -30.58
N ARG A 499 25.38 19.38 -30.69
CA ARG A 499 25.22 18.36 -31.74
C ARG A 499 24.24 18.91 -32.75
N ASP A 500 24.64 18.92 -34.02
CA ASP A 500 23.85 19.51 -35.09
C ASP A 500 22.45 18.88 -35.19
N GLU A 501 21.41 19.72 -35.10
CA GLU A 501 20.01 19.26 -35.21
C GLU A 501 19.73 18.59 -36.57
N ASP A 502 20.53 18.90 -37.59
CA ASP A 502 20.45 18.31 -38.91
C ASP A 502 21.02 16.88 -38.98
N GLU A 503 22.00 16.48 -38.15
CA GLU A 503 22.37 15.06 -38.01
C GLU A 503 21.22 14.26 -37.39
N ALA A 504 20.57 14.81 -36.35
CA ALA A 504 19.43 14.17 -35.71
C ALA A 504 18.23 14.01 -36.66
N ARG A 505 17.99 15.01 -37.52
CA ARG A 505 16.97 14.96 -38.59
C ARG A 505 17.32 14.00 -39.72
N ALA A 506 18.59 13.94 -40.14
CA ALA A 506 19.06 13.00 -41.15
C ALA A 506 18.88 11.55 -40.68
N LEU A 507 19.18 11.27 -39.40
CA LEU A 507 18.98 9.95 -38.81
C LEU A 507 17.49 9.58 -38.72
N ALA A 508 16.62 10.51 -38.32
CA ALA A 508 15.19 10.28 -38.15
C ALA A 508 14.43 9.96 -39.47
N ASN A 509 14.97 10.40 -40.62
CA ASN A 509 14.41 10.14 -41.96
C ASN A 509 15.15 9.03 -42.72
N HIS A 510 15.97 8.22 -42.05
CA HIS A 510 16.68 7.12 -42.68
C HIS A 510 15.70 5.97 -43.00
N PRO A 511 15.68 5.37 -44.22
CA PRO A 511 14.62 4.47 -44.66
C PRO A 511 14.40 3.23 -43.76
N ILE A 512 15.48 2.72 -43.16
CA ILE A 512 15.44 1.62 -42.17
C ILE A 512 14.52 1.93 -40.97
N ILE A 513 14.33 3.21 -40.61
CA ILE A 513 13.41 3.61 -39.53
C ILE A 513 11.95 3.60 -39.99
N GLU A 514 11.66 3.90 -41.26
CA GLU A 514 10.29 3.81 -41.79
C GLU A 514 9.84 2.35 -41.90
N ASP A 515 10.70 1.44 -42.39
CA ASP A 515 10.46 -0.02 -42.38
C ASP A 515 10.16 -0.57 -40.96
N VAL A 516 10.78 0.00 -39.92
CA VAL A 516 10.56 -0.40 -38.52
C VAL A 516 9.27 0.21 -37.94
N LEU A 517 8.88 1.42 -38.36
CA LEU A 517 7.65 2.08 -37.89
C LEU A 517 6.38 1.43 -38.47
N ASP A 518 6.42 0.93 -39.71
CA ASP A 518 5.31 0.18 -40.31
C ASP A 518 5.07 -1.18 -39.64
N ILE A 519 6.11 -1.79 -39.06
CA ILE A 519 6.00 -3.06 -38.30
C ILE A 519 5.35 -2.85 -36.92
N PHE A 520 5.53 -1.68 -36.30
CA PHE A 520 5.15 -1.42 -34.90
C PHE A 520 3.95 -0.48 -34.69
N GLY A 521 3.36 0.08 -35.75
CA GLY A 521 2.11 0.83 -35.66
C GLY A 521 2.28 2.30 -35.26
N SER A 522 2.94 3.06 -36.14
CA SER A 522 2.62 4.48 -36.41
C SER A 522 2.45 5.44 -35.22
N VAL A 523 3.38 5.42 -34.26
CA VAL A 523 3.61 6.56 -33.34
C VAL A 523 5.02 7.11 -33.56
N ARG A 524 5.13 8.27 -34.23
CA ARG A 524 6.40 9.03 -34.31
C ARG A 524 6.62 9.77 -32.97
N PRO A 525 7.79 9.68 -32.33
CA PRO A 525 8.06 10.39 -31.08
C PRO A 525 8.22 11.90 -31.34
N GLU A 526 7.48 12.74 -30.60
CA GLU A 526 7.68 14.19 -30.63
C GLU A 526 9.00 14.58 -29.96
N VAL A 527 9.84 15.33 -30.67
CA VAL A 527 11.08 15.91 -30.12
C VAL A 527 10.72 17.18 -29.35
N VAL A 528 10.47 17.04 -28.04
CA VAL A 528 10.15 18.17 -27.17
C VAL A 528 11.45 18.90 -26.76
N PRO A 529 11.64 20.19 -27.11
CA PRO A 529 12.82 20.94 -26.70
C PRO A 529 12.77 21.29 -25.21
N LEU A 530 13.82 20.92 -24.48
CA LEU A 530 14.00 21.27 -23.06
C LEU A 530 14.18 22.79 -22.91
N LYS A 531 13.13 23.48 -22.46
CA LYS A 531 13.22 24.89 -22.04
C LYS A 531 13.99 25.00 -20.71
N LYS A 532 14.85 26.02 -20.65
CA LYS A 532 15.76 26.33 -19.54
C LYS A 532 15.02 26.93 -18.34
#